data_AF-A0A2P2C821-F1
#
_entry.id   AF-A0A2P2C821-F1
#
_cell.length_a   1.000
_cell.length_b   1.000
_cell.length_c   1.000
_cell.angle_alpha   90.00
_cell.angle_beta   90.00
_cell.angle_gamma   90.00
#
_symmetry.space_group_name_H-M   'P 1'
#
loop_
_entity.id
_entity.type
_entity.pdbx_description
1 polymer ?
#
loop_
_entity_poly.entity_id
_entity_poly.type
_entity_poly.pdbx_seq_one_letter_code
_entity_poly.pdbx_strand_id
1 'polypeptide(L)'
;MPALPRFIAHQIADGDRPRPLWRHPVTVAAAALALTLGAVPFLPDGGDDDGSIAPTAETTAAPGTVGRGKVTRAMQAEIDRVLAEGAGLDRAQGRTALARASVRCAVFDGQRYCLGFGWTNQSREALAARLVARPTFGRERTGDLDADGIIARNNARSAIARTESERAELTMAAQSVGKVWMLRHEIQGVELPADFTAKHPEVAMADATEGDERGGFGNNYPEKFSILKESRILAQNQTYWCGPATLQAIGWSSSKRRKNQSYWARRLGTTTDGTAITDMVRVVNNKTDYDAKDKAGPYVVLDISDFTFKQWYRLMMRHVHDYRAPVVLHPVLLKQYYPYLDDDASGHFQVGRGFDQNPGGNPQLGWFEPWDQSRFDPSEPRIGRVQWRNAYRSYRANLDHFQHNVGV
;
A
#
# COMPACT_ATOMS: atom_id res chain seq x y z
N MET A 1 17.28 14.58 75.25
CA MET A 1 16.17 13.93 75.99
C MET A 1 15.29 15.03 76.54
N PRO A 2 13.94 14.97 76.48
CA PRO A 2 13.02 13.93 75.99
C PRO A 2 12.43 14.24 74.58
N ALA A 3 12.20 13.25 73.69
CA ALA A 3 11.01 12.38 73.50
C ALA A 3 9.84 13.12 72.78
N LEU A 4 9.07 12.60 71.81
CA LEU A 4 8.95 11.37 70.99
C LEU A 4 7.94 11.76 69.85
N PRO A 5 7.74 10.95 68.78
CA PRO A 5 7.03 11.34 67.56
C PRO A 5 5.50 11.15 67.62
N ARG A 6 4.78 11.93 66.80
CA ARG A 6 3.33 11.82 66.59
C ARG A 6 3.00 10.65 65.65
N PHE A 7 2.23 9.70 66.18
CA PHE A 7 1.42 8.77 65.40
C PHE A 7 0.20 9.50 64.83
N ILE A 8 -0.11 9.28 63.56
CA ILE A 8 -1.43 9.55 62.98
C ILE A 8 -2.03 8.21 62.57
N ALA A 9 -3.07 7.81 63.28
CA ALA A 9 -4.03 6.80 62.87
C ALA A 9 -5.04 7.46 61.93
N HIS A 10 -5.29 6.85 60.76
CA HIS A 10 -6.47 7.17 59.96
C HIS A 10 -7.44 5.99 59.99
N GLN A 11 -8.64 6.33 60.46
CA GLN A 11 -9.81 5.48 60.55
C GLN A 11 -10.31 5.02 59.19
N ILE A 12 -10.78 3.78 59.20
CA ILE A 12 -11.69 3.17 58.23
C ILE A 12 -13.07 3.83 58.41
N ALA A 13 -13.71 4.20 57.32
CA ALA A 13 -15.15 4.47 57.30
C ALA A 13 -15.76 3.90 56.00
N ASP A 14 -16.59 2.87 56.20
CA ASP A 14 -17.58 2.33 55.29
C ASP A 14 -18.56 3.41 54.81
N GLY A 15 -19.06 3.24 53.58
CA GLY A 15 -20.06 4.15 53.02
C GLY A 15 -20.57 3.72 51.66
N ASP A 16 -21.19 2.53 51.60
CA ASP A 16 -22.12 2.15 50.53
C ASP A 16 -23.28 3.15 50.45
N ARG A 17 -23.56 3.70 49.25
CA ARG A 17 -24.91 3.92 48.72
C ARG A 17 -24.93 4.35 47.23
N PRO A 18 -26.00 4.00 46.51
CA PRO A 18 -26.03 3.86 45.05
C PRO A 18 -26.34 5.16 44.30
N ARG A 19 -25.88 5.23 43.04
CA ARG A 19 -26.17 6.32 42.10
C ARG A 19 -27.63 6.27 41.62
N PRO A 20 -28.32 7.41 41.48
CA PRO A 20 -29.72 7.46 41.07
C PRO A 20 -29.89 7.30 39.56
N LEU A 21 -30.84 6.44 39.20
CA LEU A 21 -31.44 6.31 37.88
C LEU A 21 -32.12 7.62 37.47
N TRP A 22 -31.61 8.28 36.45
CA TRP A 22 -32.33 9.37 35.79
C TRP A 22 -33.42 8.78 34.88
N ARG A 23 -34.66 9.05 35.26
CA ARG A 23 -35.85 8.87 34.43
C ARG A 23 -35.97 10.04 33.45
N HIS A 24 -36.25 9.72 32.20
CA HIS A 24 -36.73 10.65 31.18
C HIS A 24 -38.08 11.27 31.58
N PRO A 25 -38.36 12.50 31.12
CA PRO A 25 -39.71 12.88 30.77
C PRO A 25 -39.84 13.25 29.27
N VAL A 26 -40.83 12.61 28.64
CA VAL A 26 -41.92 13.17 27.79
C VAL A 26 -41.46 14.21 26.73
N THR A 27 -41.71 14.05 25.43
CA THR A 27 -43.05 14.13 24.82
C THR A 27 -42.99 13.76 23.34
N VAL A 28 -44.08 13.15 22.89
CA VAL A 28 -44.46 12.83 21.52
C VAL A 28 -44.49 14.07 20.62
N ALA A 29 -43.81 13.99 19.48
CA ALA A 29 -44.20 14.70 18.27
C ALA A 29 -44.05 13.74 17.08
N ALA A 30 -45.16 13.09 16.75
CA ALA A 30 -45.32 12.35 15.52
C ALA A 30 -45.52 13.35 14.37
N ALA A 31 -44.62 13.32 13.37
CA ALA A 31 -44.88 13.59 11.95
C ALA A 31 -43.55 13.86 11.22
N ALA A 32 -42.95 12.81 10.65
CA ALA A 32 -42.07 12.81 9.46
C ALA A 32 -41.10 11.62 9.52
N LEU A 33 -41.60 10.38 9.59
CA LEU A 33 -40.77 9.20 9.36
C LEU A 33 -41.62 8.05 8.80
N ALA A 34 -41.96 8.17 7.52
CA ALA A 34 -42.54 7.07 6.73
C ALA A 34 -41.88 6.99 5.34
N LEU A 35 -40.61 7.41 5.21
CA LEU A 35 -39.88 7.38 3.92
C LEU A 35 -38.36 7.16 4.08
N THR A 36 -37.90 6.39 5.09
CA THR A 36 -36.47 6.04 5.25
C THR A 36 -36.26 4.63 5.83
N LEU A 37 -37.07 3.66 5.41
CA LEU A 37 -36.78 2.23 5.58
C LEU A 37 -36.95 1.55 4.23
N GLY A 38 -35.90 1.62 3.41
CA GLY A 38 -35.92 1.05 2.06
C GLY A 38 -34.70 1.45 1.22
N ALA A 39 -33.49 1.39 1.78
CA ALA A 39 -32.25 1.53 1.01
C ALA A 39 -31.06 0.93 1.78
N VAL A 40 -31.13 -0.38 2.07
CA VAL A 40 -29.91 -1.18 2.04
C VAL A 40 -29.59 -1.31 0.54
N PRO A 41 -28.42 -0.91 0.04
CA PRO A 41 -28.10 -1.18 -1.34
C PRO A 41 -27.98 -2.69 -1.49
N PHE A 42 -29.03 -3.30 -2.03
CA PHE A 42 -28.88 -4.48 -2.85
C PHE A 42 -27.75 -4.19 -3.83
N LEU A 43 -26.76 -5.07 -3.84
CA LEU A 43 -25.76 -5.13 -4.90
C LEU A 43 -26.51 -5.08 -6.25
N PRO A 44 -26.22 -4.12 -7.14
CA PRO A 44 -26.91 -4.07 -8.42
C PRO A 44 -26.54 -5.29 -9.25
N ASP A 45 -27.55 -6.10 -9.57
CA ASP A 45 -27.51 -6.97 -10.74
C ASP A 45 -27.38 -6.09 -11.98
N GLY A 46 -26.43 -6.46 -12.84
CA GLY A 46 -25.99 -5.65 -13.97
C GLY A 46 -27.09 -5.39 -14.99
N GLY A 47 -27.15 -4.15 -15.45
CA GLY A 47 -28.01 -3.70 -16.54
C GLY A 47 -27.73 -2.24 -16.82
N ASP A 48 -27.09 -2.01 -17.96
CA ASP A 48 -26.93 -0.76 -18.72
C ASP A 48 -25.56 -0.06 -18.68
N ASP A 49 -24.99 -0.08 -19.88
CA ASP A 49 -23.83 0.63 -20.41
C ASP A 49 -23.89 2.14 -20.15
N ASP A 50 -22.86 2.66 -19.49
CA ASP A 50 -22.17 3.88 -19.95
C ASP A 50 -20.83 4.02 -19.21
N GLY A 51 -19.81 3.44 -19.83
CA GLY A 51 -18.43 3.45 -19.38
C GLY A 51 -17.71 2.33 -20.09
N SER A 52 -17.35 2.55 -21.36
CA SER A 52 -16.67 1.57 -22.20
C SER A 52 -15.54 0.90 -21.40
N ILE A 53 -15.79 -0.34 -20.97
CA ILE A 53 -14.80 -1.17 -20.30
C ILE A 53 -13.76 -1.48 -21.36
N ALA A 54 -12.54 -0.95 -21.21
CA ALA A 54 -11.43 -1.33 -22.06
C ALA A 54 -11.33 -2.87 -22.06
N PRO A 55 -11.29 -3.52 -23.23
CA PRO A 55 -11.29 -4.98 -23.31
C PRO A 55 -10.16 -5.53 -22.45
N THR A 56 -10.52 -6.35 -21.46
CA THR A 56 -9.52 -7.10 -20.70
C THR A 56 -8.91 -8.13 -21.63
N ALA A 57 -7.60 -8.07 -21.84
CA ALA A 57 -6.88 -9.16 -22.47
C ALA A 57 -7.15 -10.48 -21.70
N GLU A 58 -7.92 -11.37 -22.33
CA GLU A 58 -8.24 -12.70 -21.80
C GLU A 58 -7.04 -13.63 -21.81
N THR A 59 -5.99 -13.31 -22.58
CA THR A 59 -4.72 -14.03 -22.62
C THR A 59 -3.57 -13.03 -22.46
N THR A 60 -2.45 -13.49 -21.89
CA THR A 60 -1.29 -12.63 -21.62
C THR A 60 -0.02 -13.32 -22.05
N ALA A 61 0.92 -12.56 -22.60
CA ALA A 61 2.23 -13.08 -22.96
C ALA A 61 2.99 -13.61 -21.71
N ALA A 62 3.90 -14.55 -21.95
CA ALA A 62 4.81 -15.04 -20.93
C ALA A 62 5.62 -13.88 -20.29
N PRO A 63 5.97 -13.97 -19.00
CA PRO A 63 6.70 -12.91 -18.31
C PRO A 63 8.04 -12.62 -18.96
N GLY A 64 8.21 -11.37 -19.38
CA GLY A 64 9.52 -10.85 -19.75
C GLY A 64 10.44 -10.74 -18.52
N THR A 65 11.75 -10.90 -18.75
CA THR A 65 12.74 -10.53 -17.73
C THR A 65 12.98 -9.03 -17.79
N VAL A 66 12.99 -8.36 -16.64
CA VAL A 66 13.12 -6.90 -16.59
C VAL A 66 14.32 -6.47 -15.76
N GLY A 67 15.20 -5.67 -16.35
CA GLY A 67 16.32 -5.01 -15.68
C GLY A 67 16.07 -3.53 -15.39
N ARG A 68 17.12 -2.86 -14.87
CA ARG A 68 17.17 -1.38 -14.80
C ARG A 68 17.62 -0.83 -16.15
N GLY A 69 16.80 0.05 -16.73
CA GLY A 69 17.11 0.81 -17.93
C GLY A 69 18.15 1.91 -17.67
N LYS A 70 18.65 2.50 -18.74
CA LYS A 70 19.55 3.67 -18.66
C LYS A 70 18.73 4.95 -18.57
N VAL A 71 19.16 5.90 -17.75
CA VAL A 71 18.59 7.25 -17.76
C VAL A 71 19.10 7.99 -18.99
N THR A 72 18.20 8.28 -19.93
CA THR A 72 18.53 9.03 -21.14
C THR A 72 18.68 10.53 -20.84
N ARG A 73 19.22 11.30 -21.78
CA ARG A 73 19.28 12.77 -21.63
C ARG A 73 17.89 13.40 -21.50
N ALA A 74 16.89 12.88 -22.22
CA ALA A 74 15.51 13.35 -22.13
C ALA A 74 14.91 13.06 -20.75
N MET A 75 15.12 11.85 -20.22
CA MET A 75 14.71 11.50 -18.85
C MET A 75 15.40 12.38 -17.81
N GLN A 76 16.70 12.64 -17.96
CA GLN A 76 17.44 13.52 -17.06
C GLN A 76 16.88 14.95 -17.07
N ALA A 77 16.58 15.50 -18.25
CA ALA A 77 15.96 16.82 -18.38
C ALA A 77 14.57 16.85 -17.71
N GLU A 78 13.80 15.77 -17.84
CA GLU A 78 12.50 15.65 -17.18
C GLU A 78 12.64 15.58 -15.64
N ILE A 79 13.62 14.85 -15.13
CA ILE A 79 13.95 14.82 -13.70
C ILE A 79 14.27 16.25 -13.22
N ASP A 80 15.16 16.95 -13.92
CA ASP A 80 15.57 18.30 -13.53
C ASP A 80 14.41 19.31 -13.59
N ARG A 81 13.51 19.17 -14.57
CA ARG A 81 12.26 19.95 -14.66
C ARG A 81 11.39 19.75 -13.41
N VAL A 82 11.15 18.50 -13.01
CA VAL A 82 10.33 18.19 -11.82
C VAL A 82 10.97 18.68 -10.53
N LEU A 83 12.29 18.58 -10.41
CA LEU A 83 13.02 19.09 -9.25
C LEU A 83 12.94 20.62 -9.14
N ALA A 84 12.99 21.32 -10.28
CA ALA A 84 12.81 22.78 -10.30
C ALA A 84 11.42 23.22 -9.81
N GLU A 85 10.38 22.41 -10.02
CA GLU A 85 9.04 22.67 -9.43
C GLU A 85 9.05 22.65 -7.89
N GLY A 86 10.06 22.03 -7.27
CA GLY A 86 10.19 21.94 -5.81
C GLY A 86 10.25 23.29 -5.09
N ALA A 87 10.66 24.38 -5.78
CA ALA A 87 10.61 25.74 -5.25
C ALA A 87 9.18 26.25 -5.01
N GLY A 88 8.16 25.60 -5.61
CA GLY A 88 6.75 25.86 -5.32
C GLY A 88 6.35 25.44 -3.91
N LEU A 89 6.99 24.41 -3.35
CA LEU A 89 6.70 23.91 -2.00
C LEU A 89 7.11 24.92 -0.93
N ASP A 90 8.26 25.59 -1.11
CA ASP A 90 8.79 26.56 -0.13
C ASP A 90 7.91 27.82 -0.01
N ARG A 91 7.07 28.09 -1.01
CA ARG A 91 6.12 29.21 -1.04
C ARG A 91 4.68 28.81 -0.70
N ALA A 92 4.40 27.52 -0.64
CA ALA A 92 3.05 27.02 -0.44
C ALA A 92 2.61 27.25 1.01
N GLN A 93 1.44 27.86 1.19
CA GLN A 93 0.85 28.11 2.51
C GLN A 93 -0.54 27.48 2.61
N GLY A 94 -0.80 26.81 3.72
CA GLY A 94 -2.04 26.08 3.96
C GLY A 94 -2.08 24.71 3.28
N ARG A 95 -2.95 23.83 3.81
CA ARG A 95 -3.00 22.41 3.44
C ARG A 95 -3.18 22.18 1.94
N THR A 96 -4.13 22.86 1.31
CA THR A 96 -4.44 22.65 -0.12
C THR A 96 -3.28 23.06 -1.02
N ALA A 97 -2.62 24.19 -0.72
CA ALA A 97 -1.46 24.62 -1.49
C ALA A 97 -0.27 23.66 -1.29
N LEU A 98 -0.03 23.23 -0.05
CA LEU A 98 1.03 22.26 0.28
C LEU A 98 0.78 20.90 -0.40
N ALA A 99 -0.46 20.43 -0.44
CA ALA A 99 -0.84 19.20 -1.14
C ALA A 99 -0.56 19.31 -2.65
N ARG A 100 -1.01 20.40 -3.29
CA ARG A 100 -0.76 20.65 -4.72
C ARG A 100 0.73 20.77 -5.04
N ALA A 101 1.49 21.47 -4.21
CA ALA A 101 2.93 21.61 -4.37
C ALA A 101 3.70 20.30 -4.08
N SER A 102 3.16 19.44 -3.22
CA SER A 102 3.74 18.12 -2.94
C SER A 102 3.60 17.17 -4.13
N VAL A 103 2.49 17.24 -4.87
CA VAL A 103 2.25 16.41 -6.07
C VAL A 103 2.91 17.03 -7.30
N ARG A 104 4.10 16.52 -7.61
CA ARG A 104 4.84 16.83 -8.85
C ARG A 104 5.09 15.54 -9.60
N CYS A 105 4.95 15.60 -10.91
CA CYS A 105 4.98 14.40 -11.75
C CYS A 105 5.95 14.57 -12.92
N ALA A 106 6.66 13.48 -13.21
CA ALA A 106 7.45 13.28 -14.41
C ALA A 106 6.67 12.47 -15.44
N VAL A 107 7.02 12.62 -16.72
CA VAL A 107 6.60 11.74 -17.81
C VAL A 107 7.84 11.09 -18.42
N PHE A 108 7.94 9.78 -18.30
CA PHE A 108 8.99 8.97 -18.91
C PHE A 108 8.36 8.09 -19.98
N ASP A 109 8.78 8.25 -21.23
CA ASP A 109 8.28 7.48 -22.38
C ASP A 109 6.75 7.34 -22.43
N GLY A 110 6.05 8.46 -22.20
CA GLY A 110 4.58 8.55 -22.18
C GLY A 110 3.91 8.08 -20.89
N GLN A 111 4.66 7.51 -19.95
CA GLN A 111 4.17 7.02 -18.66
C GLN A 111 4.35 8.08 -17.58
N ARG A 112 3.29 8.37 -16.82
CA ARG A 112 3.31 9.37 -15.75
C ARG A 112 3.73 8.74 -14.41
N TYR A 113 4.72 9.37 -13.78
CA TYR A 113 5.16 9.05 -12.42
C TYR A 113 4.99 10.28 -11.53
N CYS A 114 4.33 10.15 -10.38
CA CYS A 114 4.16 11.25 -9.43
C CYS A 114 4.89 10.94 -8.12
N LEU A 115 5.69 11.90 -7.65
CA LEU A 115 6.49 11.77 -6.42
C LEU A 115 5.62 11.33 -5.23
N GLY A 116 6.06 10.30 -4.52
CA GLY A 116 5.35 9.72 -3.38
C GLY A 116 4.17 8.80 -3.75
N PHE A 117 3.57 8.93 -4.93
CA PHE A 117 2.42 8.16 -5.37
C PHE A 117 2.77 6.98 -6.28
N GLY A 118 3.83 7.09 -7.08
CA GLY A 118 4.25 6.07 -8.03
C GLY A 118 3.77 6.32 -9.47
N TRP A 119 3.74 5.26 -10.27
CA TRP A 119 3.23 5.26 -11.64
C TRP A 119 1.70 5.30 -11.65
N THR A 120 1.12 6.25 -12.36
CA THR A 120 -0.31 6.56 -12.24
C THR A 120 -0.88 7.16 -13.52
N ASN A 121 -2.18 6.94 -13.75
CA ASN A 121 -2.94 7.60 -14.80
C ASN A 121 -3.76 8.80 -14.26
N GLN A 122 -3.66 9.08 -12.96
CA GLN A 122 -4.39 10.17 -12.31
C GLN A 122 -3.75 11.53 -12.58
N SER A 123 -4.58 12.57 -12.59
CA SER A 123 -4.11 13.96 -12.69
C SER A 123 -3.44 14.41 -11.39
N ARG A 124 -2.64 15.48 -11.47
CA ARG A 124 -2.01 16.09 -10.29
C ARG A 124 -3.06 16.57 -9.30
N GLU A 125 -4.15 17.11 -9.82
CA GLU A 125 -5.27 17.66 -9.05
C GLU A 125 -6.00 16.55 -8.29
N ALA A 126 -6.23 15.40 -8.92
CA ALA A 126 -6.85 14.24 -8.29
C ALA A 126 -5.98 13.71 -7.14
N LEU A 127 -4.68 13.54 -7.36
CA LEU A 127 -3.76 13.08 -6.32
C LEU A 127 -3.62 14.10 -5.18
N ALA A 128 -3.57 15.40 -5.51
CA ALA A 128 -3.55 16.46 -4.50
C ALA A 128 -4.85 16.47 -3.67
N ALA A 129 -6.01 16.22 -4.30
CA ALA A 129 -7.27 16.10 -3.60
C ALA A 129 -7.26 14.93 -2.60
N ARG A 130 -6.62 13.80 -2.95
CA ARG A 130 -6.43 12.66 -2.02
C ARG A 130 -5.57 13.03 -0.81
N LEU A 131 -4.55 13.89 -0.96
CA LEU A 131 -3.78 14.41 0.17
C LEU A 131 -4.58 15.39 1.04
N VAL A 132 -5.49 16.15 0.44
CA VAL A 132 -6.34 17.10 1.17
C VAL A 132 -7.42 16.36 1.96
N ALA A 133 -8.00 15.31 1.39
CA ALA A 133 -8.99 14.47 2.02
C ALA A 133 -8.45 13.92 3.35
N ARG A 134 -9.17 14.16 4.44
CA ARG A 134 -8.88 13.54 5.72
C ARG A 134 -9.58 12.19 5.75
N PRO A 135 -8.86 11.07 5.96
CA PRO A 135 -9.51 9.81 6.22
C PRO A 135 -10.42 9.99 7.45
N THR A 136 -11.63 9.46 7.37
CA THR A 136 -12.57 9.42 8.50
C THR A 136 -12.36 8.21 9.40
N PHE A 137 -11.37 7.36 9.09
CA PHE A 137 -11.23 6.03 9.66
C PHE A 137 -10.10 5.93 10.69
N GLY A 138 -10.34 5.12 11.73
CA GLY A 138 -9.37 4.56 12.67
C GLY A 138 -8.62 5.56 13.57
N ARG A 139 -8.76 5.45 14.88
CA ARG A 139 -7.87 6.16 15.82
C ARG A 139 -6.48 5.53 15.89
N GLU A 140 -6.38 4.25 15.56
CA GLU A 140 -5.13 3.50 15.66
C GLU A 140 -4.24 3.76 14.44
N ARG A 141 -3.01 4.22 14.71
CA ARG A 141 -1.98 4.39 13.68
C ARG A 141 -1.12 3.14 13.63
N THR A 142 -1.02 2.53 12.45
CA THR A 142 -0.28 1.26 12.28
C THR A 142 1.14 1.45 11.71
N GLY A 143 1.45 2.63 11.16
CA GLY A 143 2.80 3.01 10.75
C GLY A 143 3.08 3.15 9.26
N ASP A 144 2.05 3.21 8.43
CA ASP A 144 2.17 3.83 7.11
C ASP A 144 2.34 5.35 7.28
N LEU A 145 2.94 6.01 6.29
CA LEU A 145 3.01 7.46 6.28
C LEU A 145 1.73 8.03 5.64
N ASP A 146 0.83 8.49 6.50
CA ASP A 146 -0.46 9.06 6.08
C ASP A 146 -0.29 10.38 5.27
N ALA A 147 -1.41 10.90 4.76
CA ALA A 147 -1.41 12.12 3.95
C ALA A 147 -0.83 13.34 4.70
N ASP A 148 -1.04 13.44 6.02
CA ASP A 148 -0.53 14.52 6.85
C ASP A 148 0.97 14.37 7.05
N GLY A 149 1.43 13.14 7.31
CA GLY A 149 2.82 12.76 7.40
C GLY A 149 3.58 13.02 6.11
N ILE A 150 2.99 12.78 4.93
CA ILE A 150 3.60 13.13 3.64
C ILE A 150 3.81 14.65 3.52
N ILE A 151 2.76 15.44 3.77
CA ILE A 151 2.83 16.91 3.68
C ILE A 151 3.86 17.45 4.69
N ALA A 152 3.78 17.02 5.95
CA ALA A 152 4.67 17.44 7.02
C ALA A 152 6.13 17.08 6.72
N ARG A 153 6.39 15.84 6.28
CA ARG A 153 7.73 15.37 5.91
C ARG A 153 8.33 16.17 4.76
N ASN A 154 7.54 16.48 3.74
CA ASN A 154 8.02 17.26 2.59
C ASN A 154 8.35 18.70 2.99
N ASN A 155 7.54 19.30 3.87
CA ASN A 155 7.74 20.66 4.36
C ASN A 155 8.89 20.79 5.37
N ALA A 156 9.14 19.74 6.17
CA ALA A 156 10.19 19.74 7.18
C ALA A 156 11.60 19.50 6.60
N ARG A 157 11.72 18.93 5.40
CA ARG A 157 13.01 18.70 4.74
C ARG A 157 13.60 20.00 4.22
N SER A 158 14.91 20.16 4.37
CA SER A 158 15.64 21.20 3.66
C SER A 158 15.52 21.01 2.15
N ALA A 159 15.63 22.10 1.38
CA ALA A 159 15.55 22.04 -0.08
C ALA A 159 16.57 21.06 -0.70
N ILE A 160 17.78 20.99 -0.13
CA ILE A 160 18.84 20.06 -0.56
C ILE A 160 18.42 18.61 -0.31
N ALA A 161 18.08 18.25 0.93
CA ALA A 161 17.70 16.88 1.28
C ALA A 161 16.45 16.40 0.52
N ARG A 162 15.51 17.32 0.28
CA ARG A 162 14.33 17.09 -0.54
C ARG A 162 14.72 16.79 -2.00
N THR A 163 15.55 17.65 -2.61
CA THR A 163 16.02 17.49 -3.99
C THR A 163 16.78 16.17 -4.18
N GLU A 164 17.65 15.81 -3.25
CA GLU A 164 18.40 14.54 -3.29
C GLU A 164 17.45 13.32 -3.22
N SER A 165 16.50 13.33 -2.28
CA SER A 165 15.51 12.27 -2.14
C SER A 165 14.64 12.11 -3.39
N GLU A 166 14.16 13.23 -3.94
CA GLU A 166 13.29 13.24 -5.12
C GLU A 166 14.05 12.83 -6.38
N ARG A 167 15.31 13.28 -6.53
CA ARG A 167 16.18 12.86 -7.63
C ARG A 167 16.40 11.35 -7.61
N ALA A 168 16.66 10.78 -6.43
CA ALA A 168 16.84 9.33 -6.28
C ALA A 168 15.56 8.57 -6.66
N GLU A 169 14.39 9.05 -6.20
CA GLU A 169 13.09 8.46 -6.53
C GLU A 169 12.81 8.52 -8.05
N LEU A 170 12.94 9.69 -8.67
CA LEU A 170 12.69 9.88 -10.10
C LEU A 170 13.71 9.14 -10.98
N THR A 171 14.95 9.00 -10.52
CA THR A 171 15.97 8.18 -11.20
C THR A 171 15.56 6.71 -11.21
N MET A 172 15.11 6.17 -10.07
CA MET A 172 14.60 4.79 -10.03
C MET A 172 13.35 4.62 -10.91
N ALA A 173 12.45 5.61 -10.93
CA ALA A 173 11.32 5.62 -11.84
C ALA A 173 11.79 5.59 -13.31
N ALA A 174 12.62 6.53 -13.75
CA ALA A 174 13.15 6.54 -15.12
C ALA A 174 13.79 5.21 -15.53
N GLN A 175 14.57 4.59 -14.63
CA GLN A 175 15.19 3.28 -14.86
C GLN A 175 14.21 2.10 -14.91
N SER A 176 12.97 2.28 -14.49
CA SER A 176 11.96 1.21 -14.39
C SER A 176 10.79 1.40 -15.36
N VAL A 177 10.83 2.40 -16.25
CA VAL A 177 9.71 2.70 -17.18
C VAL A 177 9.43 1.53 -18.13
N GLY A 178 10.47 0.80 -18.58
CA GLY A 178 10.30 -0.41 -19.39
C GLY A 178 9.50 -1.50 -18.66
N LYS A 179 9.73 -1.67 -17.34
CA LYS A 179 8.91 -2.57 -16.50
C LYS A 179 7.46 -2.17 -16.49
N VAL A 180 7.18 -0.87 -16.40
CA VAL A 180 5.82 -0.36 -16.27
C VAL A 180 5.04 -0.57 -17.55
N TRP A 181 5.67 -0.29 -18.70
CA TRP A 181 5.11 -0.65 -20.00
C TRP A 181 4.78 -2.15 -20.09
N MET A 182 5.69 -3.03 -19.67
CA MET A 182 5.44 -4.48 -19.62
C MET A 182 4.26 -4.84 -18.72
N LEU A 183 4.25 -4.35 -17.48
CA LEU A 183 3.15 -4.62 -16.55
C LEU A 183 1.80 -4.13 -17.11
N ARG A 184 1.75 -2.96 -17.75
CA ARG A 184 0.52 -2.45 -18.37
C ARG A 184 0.10 -3.26 -19.59
N HIS A 185 1.06 -3.68 -20.42
CA HIS A 185 0.78 -4.57 -21.54
C HIS A 185 0.21 -5.91 -21.06
N GLU A 186 0.89 -6.54 -20.11
CA GLU A 186 0.57 -7.89 -19.65
C GLU A 186 -0.65 -7.92 -18.73
N ILE A 187 -0.90 -6.87 -17.95
CA ILE A 187 -2.02 -6.84 -17.00
C ILE A 187 -3.24 -6.11 -17.59
N GLN A 188 -3.03 -4.98 -18.24
CA GLN A 188 -4.12 -4.12 -18.74
C GLN A 188 -4.37 -4.25 -20.25
N GLY A 189 -3.52 -4.97 -21.00
CA GLY A 189 -3.68 -5.14 -22.44
C GLY A 189 -3.26 -3.91 -23.26
N VAL A 190 -2.48 -2.99 -22.67
CA VAL A 190 -2.00 -1.79 -23.38
C VAL A 190 -0.98 -2.20 -24.45
N GLU A 191 -1.15 -1.77 -25.69
CA GLU A 191 -0.18 -2.05 -26.75
C GLU A 191 1.19 -1.43 -26.45
N LEU A 192 2.26 -2.19 -26.70
CA LEU A 192 3.62 -1.69 -26.60
C LEU A 192 3.92 -0.78 -27.81
N PRO A 193 4.64 0.34 -27.63
CA PRO A 193 5.12 1.15 -28.74
C PRO A 193 5.92 0.32 -29.76
N ALA A 194 5.82 0.62 -31.05
CA ALA A 194 6.51 -0.14 -32.10
C ALA A 194 8.06 -0.17 -31.93
N ASP A 195 8.63 0.85 -31.28
CA ASP A 195 10.05 0.95 -30.98
C ASP A 195 10.41 0.55 -29.53
N PHE A 196 9.49 -0.13 -28.82
CA PHE A 196 9.63 -0.49 -27.41
C PHE A 196 10.93 -1.27 -27.13
N THR A 197 11.20 -2.35 -27.86
CA THR A 197 12.40 -3.17 -27.66
C THR A 197 13.69 -2.40 -27.93
N ALA A 198 13.68 -1.45 -28.86
CA ALA A 198 14.84 -0.60 -29.13
C ALA A 198 15.08 0.43 -28.01
N LYS A 199 14.01 0.97 -27.43
CA LYS A 199 14.07 1.93 -26.31
C LYS A 199 14.34 1.27 -24.95
N HIS A 200 13.89 0.04 -24.77
CA HIS A 200 13.97 -0.72 -23.51
C HIS A 200 14.70 -2.06 -23.68
N PRO A 201 15.98 -2.06 -24.08
CA PRO A 201 16.76 -3.30 -24.22
C PRO A 201 16.98 -4.03 -22.88
N GLU A 202 16.71 -3.38 -21.74
CA GLU A 202 16.69 -4.02 -20.42
C GLU A 202 15.50 -4.96 -20.21
N VAL A 203 14.47 -4.86 -21.05
CA VAL A 203 13.31 -5.74 -21.07
C VAL A 203 13.53 -6.78 -22.15
N ALA A 204 13.70 -8.04 -21.76
CA ALA A 204 13.63 -9.15 -22.70
C ALA A 204 12.19 -9.65 -22.73
N MET A 205 11.53 -9.55 -23.89
CA MET A 205 10.31 -10.30 -24.14
C MET A 205 10.67 -11.78 -24.05
N ALA A 206 9.88 -12.58 -23.34
CA ALA A 206 9.99 -14.02 -23.51
C ALA A 206 9.68 -14.33 -24.98
N ASP A 207 10.52 -15.13 -25.65
CA ASP A 207 10.17 -15.65 -26.97
C ASP A 207 8.83 -16.35 -26.81
N ALA A 208 7.79 -15.79 -27.46
CA ALA A 208 6.50 -16.45 -27.53
C ALA A 208 6.67 -17.67 -28.42
N THR A 209 7.23 -18.75 -27.88
CA THR A 209 7.16 -20.05 -28.52
C THR A 209 5.67 -20.38 -28.67
N GLU A 210 5.23 -20.66 -29.89
CA GLU A 210 3.86 -21.10 -30.18
C GLU A 210 3.46 -22.19 -29.17
N GLY A 211 2.48 -21.88 -28.31
CA GLY A 211 2.00 -22.77 -27.25
C GLY A 211 2.29 -22.33 -25.81
N ASP A 212 3.15 -21.33 -25.57
CA ASP A 212 3.43 -20.78 -24.23
C ASP A 212 2.56 -19.54 -23.90
N GLU A 213 1.34 -19.52 -24.44
CA GLU A 213 0.30 -18.58 -24.00
C GLU A 213 -0.04 -18.92 -22.56
N ARG A 214 0.48 -18.14 -21.61
CA ARG A 214 -0.09 -18.07 -20.26
C ARG A 214 -1.39 -17.31 -20.35
N GLY A 215 -2.40 -18.03 -20.85
CA GLY A 215 -3.82 -17.72 -20.84
C GLY A 215 -4.30 -17.15 -19.52
N GLY A 216 -5.46 -16.51 -19.58
CA GLY A 216 -6.01 -15.65 -18.55
C GLY A 216 -6.26 -16.29 -17.19
N PHE A 217 -7.07 -15.57 -16.43
CA PHE A 217 -7.46 -15.95 -15.08
C PHE A 217 -7.94 -17.42 -15.07
N GLY A 218 -7.35 -18.30 -14.26
CA GLY A 218 -7.79 -19.69 -14.10
C GLY A 218 -6.91 -20.76 -14.75
N ASN A 219 -6.41 -20.57 -15.97
CA ASN A 219 -6.00 -21.73 -16.78
C ASN A 219 -4.53 -22.14 -16.61
N ASN A 220 -3.64 -21.23 -16.19
CA ASN A 220 -2.18 -21.49 -16.16
C ASN A 220 -1.51 -21.27 -14.80
N TYR A 221 -2.27 -20.91 -13.77
CA TYR A 221 -1.76 -20.83 -12.40
C TYR A 221 -2.26 -22.03 -11.59
N PRO A 222 -1.46 -22.56 -10.65
CA PRO A 222 -1.94 -23.56 -9.69
C PRO A 222 -3.12 -22.99 -8.90
N GLU A 223 -4.02 -23.87 -8.42
CA GLU A 223 -5.17 -23.44 -7.61
C GLU A 223 -4.71 -22.63 -6.39
N LYS A 224 -3.71 -23.11 -5.65
CA LYS A 224 -3.14 -22.42 -4.50
C LYS A 224 -1.62 -22.38 -4.60
N PHE A 225 -1.04 -21.22 -4.34
CA PHE A 225 0.40 -21.06 -4.33
C PHE A 225 0.86 -19.99 -3.34
N SER A 226 2.01 -20.21 -2.72
CA SER A 226 2.61 -19.20 -1.88
C SER A 226 4.13 -19.31 -1.83
N ILE A 227 4.74 -18.15 -1.64
CA ILE A 227 6.13 -17.99 -1.27
C ILE A 227 6.24 -17.61 0.21
N LEU A 228 7.46 -17.68 0.74
CA LEU A 228 7.80 -17.40 2.13
C LEU A 228 7.19 -18.38 3.14
N LYS A 229 7.89 -18.59 4.25
CA LYS A 229 7.46 -19.47 5.35
C LYS A 229 7.01 -18.63 6.54
N GLU A 230 6.03 -19.12 7.30
CA GLU A 230 5.52 -18.45 8.51
C GLU A 230 6.62 -18.10 9.52
N SER A 231 7.67 -18.92 9.62
CA SER A 231 8.83 -18.63 10.48
C SER A 231 9.60 -17.36 10.12
N ARG A 232 9.17 -16.62 9.08
CA ARG A 232 9.78 -15.37 8.61
C ARG A 232 8.99 -14.11 8.98
N ILE A 233 7.89 -14.20 9.73
CA ILE A 233 7.11 -13.04 10.18
C ILE A 233 7.11 -12.90 11.71
N LEU A 234 7.13 -11.65 12.18
CA LEU A 234 6.93 -11.26 13.58
C LEU A 234 5.97 -10.07 13.63
N ALA A 235 5.25 -9.92 14.74
CA ALA A 235 4.46 -8.72 15.00
C ALA A 235 5.35 -7.47 15.05
N GLN A 236 4.82 -6.32 14.65
CA GLN A 236 5.55 -5.05 14.76
C GLN A 236 5.84 -4.68 16.22
N ASN A 237 6.99 -4.05 16.46
CA ASN A 237 7.45 -3.74 17.82
C ASN A 237 6.94 -2.38 18.34
N GLN A 238 6.48 -1.51 17.45
CA GLN A 238 5.93 -0.19 17.77
C GLN A 238 4.64 -0.02 16.97
N THR A 239 3.69 0.78 17.47
CA THR A 239 2.42 1.03 16.77
C THR A 239 2.64 1.61 15.38
N TYR A 240 3.73 2.36 15.15
CA TYR A 240 4.07 2.97 13.87
C TYR A 240 5.11 2.19 13.04
N TRP A 241 5.32 0.88 13.29
CA TRP A 241 6.37 0.06 12.66
C TRP A 241 5.89 -1.05 11.71
N CYS A 242 4.70 -0.91 11.09
CA CYS A 242 4.27 -1.90 10.08
C CYS A 242 5.25 -2.00 8.90
N GLY A 243 5.82 -0.87 8.43
CA GLY A 243 6.86 -0.85 7.39
C GLY A 243 8.12 -1.62 7.77
N PRO A 244 8.80 -1.31 8.89
CA PRO A 244 9.94 -2.08 9.41
C PRO A 244 9.66 -3.57 9.63
N ALA A 245 8.48 -3.95 10.12
CA ALA A 245 8.09 -5.35 10.30
C ALA A 245 7.89 -6.07 8.95
N THR A 246 7.24 -5.40 7.99
CA THR A 246 7.09 -5.88 6.61
C THR A 246 8.45 -6.09 5.94
N LEU A 247 9.37 -5.11 6.03
CA LEU A 247 10.72 -5.26 5.47
C LEU A 247 11.56 -6.32 6.20
N GLN A 248 11.31 -6.55 7.48
CA GLN A 248 11.93 -7.65 8.20
C GLN A 248 11.56 -8.99 7.56
N ALA A 249 10.29 -9.22 7.24
CA ALA A 249 9.86 -10.47 6.62
C ALA A 249 10.42 -10.62 5.20
N ILE A 250 10.32 -9.56 4.37
CA ILE A 250 10.85 -9.55 3.00
C ILE A 250 12.37 -9.78 3.04
N GLY A 251 13.12 -8.97 3.77
CA GLY A 251 14.58 -9.02 3.82
C GLY A 251 15.13 -10.31 4.45
N TRP A 252 14.41 -10.88 5.42
CA TRP A 252 14.76 -12.19 5.97
C TRP A 252 14.55 -13.32 4.96
N SER A 253 13.46 -13.27 4.19
CA SER A 253 13.25 -14.28 3.15
C SER A 253 14.27 -14.21 2.01
N SER A 254 14.73 -13.01 1.67
CA SER A 254 15.76 -12.76 0.65
C SER A 254 17.12 -13.25 1.14
N SER A 255 17.68 -12.61 2.16
CA SER A 255 19.06 -12.89 2.63
C SER A 255 19.22 -14.16 3.47
N LYS A 256 18.12 -14.85 3.80
CA LYS A 256 18.03 -15.95 4.78
C LYS A 256 18.53 -15.59 6.19
N ARG A 257 18.87 -14.33 6.45
CA ARG A 257 19.37 -13.81 7.72
C ARG A 257 18.40 -12.80 8.31
N ARG A 258 18.04 -12.98 9.58
CA ARG A 258 17.12 -12.07 10.27
C ARG A 258 17.87 -10.80 10.66
N LYS A 259 17.32 -9.65 10.28
CA LYS A 259 17.65 -8.34 10.86
C LYS A 259 16.47 -7.86 11.70
N ASN A 260 16.71 -7.14 12.79
CA ASN A 260 15.65 -6.63 13.65
C ASN A 260 14.90 -5.46 13.01
N GLN A 261 13.72 -5.10 13.53
CA GLN A 261 12.91 -4.02 12.95
C GLN A 261 13.61 -2.66 13.06
N SER A 262 14.39 -2.40 14.11
CA SER A 262 15.17 -1.15 14.23
C SER A 262 16.22 -0.98 13.11
N TYR A 263 16.82 -2.07 12.62
CA TYR A 263 17.69 -2.03 11.44
C TYR A 263 16.93 -1.56 10.20
N TRP A 264 15.71 -2.07 9.99
CA TRP A 264 14.88 -1.71 8.85
C TRP A 264 14.33 -0.29 8.97
N ALA A 265 13.88 0.12 10.16
CA ALA A 265 13.42 1.48 10.43
C ALA A 265 14.45 2.53 10.03
N ARG A 266 15.74 2.33 10.36
CA ARG A 266 16.83 3.23 9.94
C ARG A 266 17.03 3.30 8.43
N ARG A 267 16.77 2.22 7.69
CA ARG A 267 16.95 2.17 6.23
C ARG A 267 15.77 2.74 5.47
N LEU A 268 14.58 2.55 6.03
CA LEU A 268 13.34 3.12 5.56
C LEU A 268 13.24 4.61 5.88
N GLY A 269 13.95 5.09 6.90
CA GLY A 269 13.75 6.44 7.42
C GLY A 269 12.41 6.57 8.17
N THR A 270 11.95 5.47 8.78
CA THR A 270 10.69 5.42 9.54
C THR A 270 10.76 6.39 10.72
N THR A 271 9.75 7.25 10.84
CA THR A 271 9.54 8.14 12.00
C THR A 271 8.34 7.67 12.80
N THR A 272 7.94 8.43 13.82
CA THR A 272 6.66 8.22 14.53
C THR A 272 5.43 8.41 13.63
N ASP A 273 5.59 9.10 12.50
CA ASP A 273 4.54 9.27 11.50
C ASP A 273 4.45 8.08 10.53
N GLY A 274 5.37 7.10 10.64
CA GLY A 274 5.36 5.89 9.84
C GLY A 274 6.37 5.88 8.70
N THR A 275 6.07 5.11 7.65
CA THR A 275 6.95 4.81 6.52
C THR A 275 6.25 5.08 5.19
N ALA A 276 6.91 5.72 4.23
CA ALA A 276 6.32 5.88 2.89
C ALA A 276 6.52 4.63 2.04
N ILE A 277 5.57 4.33 1.15
CA ILE A 277 5.69 3.20 0.22
C ILE A 277 6.87 3.35 -0.75
N THR A 278 7.22 4.58 -1.15
CA THR A 278 8.41 4.81 -2.00
C THR A 278 9.70 4.46 -1.26
N ASP A 279 9.76 4.63 0.06
CA ASP A 279 10.86 4.17 0.89
C ASP A 279 10.89 2.64 1.02
N MET A 280 9.72 2.00 1.13
CA MET A 280 9.60 0.53 1.11
C MET A 280 10.21 -0.04 -0.17
N VAL A 281 9.73 0.42 -1.34
CA VAL A 281 10.21 -0.02 -2.66
C VAL A 281 11.70 0.28 -2.86
N ARG A 282 12.15 1.49 -2.51
CA ARG A 282 13.57 1.86 -2.54
C ARG A 282 14.42 0.90 -1.72
N VAL A 283 13.98 0.51 -0.52
CA VAL A 283 14.75 -0.40 0.35
C VAL A 283 14.72 -1.83 -0.18
N VAL A 284 13.59 -2.32 -0.72
CA VAL A 284 13.52 -3.62 -1.40
C VAL A 284 14.57 -3.69 -2.50
N ASN A 285 14.58 -2.70 -3.40
CA ASN A 285 15.53 -2.61 -4.53
C ASN A 285 17.00 -2.47 -4.11
N ASN A 286 17.29 -2.02 -2.89
CA ASN A 286 18.67 -1.75 -2.46
C ASN A 286 19.22 -2.78 -1.48
N LYS A 287 18.36 -3.62 -0.89
CA LYS A 287 18.70 -4.48 0.26
C LYS A 287 18.16 -5.90 0.16
N THR A 288 17.51 -6.25 -0.94
CA THR A 288 17.05 -7.60 -1.22
C THR A 288 17.56 -8.03 -2.59
N ASP A 289 17.32 -9.28 -2.95
CA ASP A 289 17.60 -9.87 -4.26
C ASP A 289 16.34 -9.94 -5.15
N TYR A 290 15.21 -9.42 -4.67
CA TYR A 290 13.95 -9.48 -5.42
C TYR A 290 13.93 -8.56 -6.64
N ASP A 291 14.85 -7.59 -6.72
CA ASP A 291 15.01 -6.72 -7.89
C ASP A 291 15.89 -7.32 -8.99
N ALA A 292 16.38 -8.55 -8.81
CA ALA A 292 17.13 -9.27 -9.82
C ALA A 292 16.26 -9.63 -11.03
N LYS A 293 16.91 -9.76 -12.19
CA LYS A 293 16.24 -10.04 -13.48
C LYS A 293 15.54 -11.40 -13.52
N ASP A 294 15.99 -12.37 -12.74
CA ASP A 294 15.38 -13.70 -12.57
C ASP A 294 14.28 -13.73 -11.48
N LYS A 295 13.93 -12.56 -10.94
CA LYS A 295 12.85 -12.33 -9.98
C LYS A 295 11.86 -11.33 -10.58
N ALA A 296 11.54 -10.26 -9.86
CA ALA A 296 10.58 -9.27 -10.31
C ALA A 296 11.20 -8.13 -11.12
N GLY A 297 12.53 -8.08 -11.22
CA GLY A 297 13.21 -6.86 -11.64
C GLY A 297 12.94 -5.70 -10.67
N PRO A 298 13.33 -4.47 -11.03
CA PRO A 298 13.20 -3.30 -10.17
C PRO A 298 11.78 -3.13 -9.64
N TYR A 299 11.58 -3.13 -8.32
CA TYR A 299 10.27 -2.82 -7.74
C TYR A 299 9.89 -1.39 -8.07
N VAL A 300 8.62 -1.18 -8.33
CA VAL A 300 7.98 0.10 -8.59
C VAL A 300 6.78 0.27 -7.66
N VAL A 301 6.41 1.52 -7.41
CA VAL A 301 5.12 1.84 -6.81
C VAL A 301 4.12 2.02 -7.95
N LEU A 302 3.06 1.23 -7.95
CA LEU A 302 2.03 1.24 -8.99
C LEU A 302 0.70 1.67 -8.39
N ASP A 303 0.13 2.76 -8.91
CA ASP A 303 -1.25 3.16 -8.64
C ASP A 303 -2.20 2.17 -9.33
N ILE A 304 -3.17 1.68 -8.58
CA ILE A 304 -4.14 0.66 -9.00
C ILE A 304 -5.55 1.24 -9.17
N SER A 305 -5.71 2.57 -9.15
CA SER A 305 -7.02 3.22 -9.22
C SER A 305 -7.80 2.98 -10.52
N ASP A 306 -7.11 2.61 -11.60
CA ASP A 306 -7.68 2.23 -12.89
C ASP A 306 -7.68 0.70 -13.12
N PHE A 307 -7.31 -0.09 -12.12
CA PHE A 307 -7.33 -1.54 -12.23
C PHE A 307 -8.76 -2.04 -11.99
N THR A 308 -9.11 -3.15 -12.63
CA THR A 308 -10.21 -4.00 -12.18
C THR A 308 -9.70 -4.99 -11.14
N PHE A 309 -10.60 -5.61 -10.38
CA PHE A 309 -10.21 -6.68 -9.46
C PHE A 309 -9.46 -7.83 -10.17
N LYS A 310 -9.91 -8.22 -11.37
CA LYS A 310 -9.27 -9.29 -12.16
C LYS A 310 -7.82 -8.92 -12.51
N GLN A 311 -7.58 -7.68 -12.93
CA GLN A 311 -6.24 -7.16 -13.24
C GLN A 311 -5.35 -7.11 -12.00
N TRP A 312 -5.88 -6.58 -10.89
CA TRP A 312 -5.14 -6.52 -9.63
C TRP A 312 -4.76 -7.91 -9.10
N TYR A 313 -5.70 -8.86 -9.11
CA TYR A 313 -5.42 -10.21 -8.65
C TYR A 313 -4.47 -10.95 -9.58
N ARG A 314 -4.57 -10.74 -10.90
CA ARG A 314 -3.58 -11.24 -11.87
C ARG A 314 -2.18 -10.71 -11.58
N LEU A 315 -2.04 -9.42 -11.28
CA LEU A 315 -0.76 -8.83 -10.84
C LEU A 315 -0.22 -9.55 -9.58
N MET A 316 -1.08 -9.80 -8.58
CA MET A 316 -0.66 -10.54 -7.37
C MET A 316 -0.18 -11.96 -7.69
N MET A 317 -0.94 -12.71 -8.48
CA MET A 317 -0.59 -14.08 -8.87
C MET A 317 0.74 -14.14 -9.60
N ARG A 318 0.93 -13.25 -10.58
CA ARG A 318 2.15 -13.20 -11.38
C ARG A 318 3.37 -12.85 -10.55
N HIS A 319 3.25 -11.81 -9.73
CA HIS A 319 4.35 -11.38 -8.87
C HIS A 319 4.80 -12.49 -7.89
N VAL A 320 3.83 -13.20 -7.32
CA VAL A 320 4.08 -14.28 -6.38
C VAL A 320 4.59 -15.55 -7.07
N HIS A 321 3.99 -15.98 -8.17
CA HIS A 321 4.27 -17.28 -8.80
C HIS A 321 5.35 -17.21 -9.87
N ASP A 322 5.25 -16.26 -10.79
CA ASP A 322 6.15 -16.15 -11.93
C ASP A 322 7.47 -15.52 -11.51
N TYR A 323 7.42 -14.40 -10.79
CA TYR A 323 8.62 -13.71 -10.30
C TYR A 323 9.16 -14.27 -8.98
N ARG A 324 8.40 -15.14 -8.31
CA ARG A 324 8.75 -15.72 -7.00
C ARG A 324 9.13 -14.64 -5.98
N ALA A 325 8.42 -13.50 -6.02
CA ALA A 325 8.75 -12.31 -5.27
C ALA A 325 7.52 -11.80 -4.45
N PRO A 326 7.72 -11.26 -3.24
CA PRO A 326 6.63 -10.79 -2.41
C PRO A 326 6.10 -9.43 -2.87
N VAL A 327 4.81 -9.19 -2.69
CA VAL A 327 4.18 -7.88 -2.93
C VAL A 327 4.25 -7.05 -1.65
N VAL A 328 4.54 -5.75 -1.77
CA VAL A 328 4.31 -4.79 -0.70
C VAL A 328 2.87 -4.29 -0.84
N LEU A 329 1.96 -4.85 -0.04
CA LEU A 329 0.57 -4.41 0.01
C LEU A 329 0.46 -3.16 0.87
N HIS A 330 -0.44 -2.24 0.50
CA HIS A 330 -0.66 -0.97 1.19
C HIS A 330 -2.16 -0.69 1.44
N PRO A 331 -2.85 -1.56 2.20
CA PRO A 331 -4.26 -1.39 2.51
C PRO A 331 -4.51 -0.37 3.64
N VAL A 332 -5.77 0.04 3.78
CA VAL A 332 -6.31 0.54 5.07
C VAL A 332 -6.85 -0.63 5.91
N LEU A 333 -6.54 -0.68 7.20
CA LEU A 333 -7.00 -1.76 8.09
C LEU A 333 -8.38 -1.46 8.68
N LEU A 334 -9.43 -1.76 7.91
CA LEU A 334 -10.82 -1.62 8.36
C LEU A 334 -11.46 -2.99 8.61
N LYS A 335 -12.28 -3.12 9.65
CA LYS A 335 -13.01 -4.36 10.00
C LYS A 335 -13.90 -4.85 8.87
N GLN A 336 -14.45 -3.95 8.07
CA GLN A 336 -15.24 -4.31 6.88
C GLN A 336 -14.43 -5.18 5.89
N TYR A 337 -13.11 -4.95 5.80
CA TYR A 337 -12.20 -5.73 4.97
C TYR A 337 -11.53 -6.86 5.74
N TYR A 338 -11.19 -6.61 7.00
CA TYR A 338 -10.43 -7.50 7.88
C TYR A 338 -11.19 -7.74 9.19
N PRO A 339 -12.23 -8.61 9.19
CA PRO A 339 -13.10 -8.79 10.35
C PRO A 339 -12.43 -9.48 11.55
N TYR A 340 -11.14 -9.83 11.45
CA TYR A 340 -10.33 -10.31 12.57
C TYR A 340 -9.76 -9.16 13.41
N LEU A 341 -9.85 -7.92 12.95
CA LEU A 341 -9.48 -6.73 13.71
C LEU A 341 -10.55 -6.47 14.76
N ASP A 342 -10.12 -6.05 15.95
CA ASP A 342 -11.04 -5.55 16.96
C ASP A 342 -11.43 -4.09 16.71
N ASP A 343 -10.48 -3.28 16.23
CA ASP A 343 -10.67 -1.87 15.89
C ASP A 343 -10.27 -1.56 14.45
N ASP A 344 -10.89 -0.52 13.89
CA ASP A 344 -10.42 0.10 12.64
C ASP A 344 -9.12 0.87 12.89
N ALA A 345 -8.18 0.76 11.95
CA ALA A 345 -6.89 1.40 12.00
C ALA A 345 -6.53 2.10 10.66
N SER A 346 -5.41 2.82 10.66
CA SER A 346 -4.91 3.61 9.52
C SER A 346 -4.48 2.74 8.33
N GLY A 347 -3.83 3.38 7.34
CA GLY A 347 -3.07 2.65 6.33
C GLY A 347 -2.06 1.69 6.96
N HIS A 348 -1.59 0.71 6.20
CA HIS A 348 -0.76 -0.36 6.73
C HIS A 348 0.07 -1.03 5.65
N PHE A 349 1.19 -1.66 6.02
CA PHE A 349 1.95 -2.51 5.12
C PHE A 349 1.82 -3.98 5.49
N GLN A 350 1.53 -4.81 4.48
CA GLN A 350 1.52 -6.27 4.61
C GLN A 350 2.42 -6.88 3.53
N VAL A 351 2.91 -8.11 3.77
CA VAL A 351 3.65 -8.86 2.75
C VAL A 351 2.69 -9.78 2.01
N GLY A 352 2.31 -9.41 0.78
CA GLY A 352 1.59 -10.32 -0.12
C GLY A 352 2.50 -11.48 -0.51
N ARG A 353 2.09 -12.70 -0.19
CA ARG A 353 2.94 -13.88 -0.30
C ARG A 353 2.27 -15.10 -0.93
N GLY A 354 0.99 -15.04 -1.25
CA GLY A 354 0.27 -16.17 -1.79
C GLY A 354 -1.07 -15.80 -2.40
N PHE A 355 -1.63 -16.75 -3.14
CA PHE A 355 -2.98 -16.68 -3.66
C PHE A 355 -3.61 -18.08 -3.65
N ASP A 356 -4.94 -18.10 -3.61
CA ASP A 356 -5.77 -19.29 -3.69
C ASP A 356 -6.95 -18.94 -4.59
N GLN A 357 -6.99 -19.48 -5.80
CA GLN A 357 -8.03 -19.19 -6.78
C GLN A 357 -9.40 -19.63 -6.28
N ASN A 358 -9.46 -20.64 -5.40
CA ASN A 358 -10.66 -21.13 -4.74
C ASN A 358 -11.84 -21.25 -5.72
N PRO A 359 -11.79 -22.13 -6.75
CA PRO A 359 -12.74 -22.16 -7.85
C PRO A 359 -14.19 -22.40 -7.42
N GLY A 360 -14.41 -23.01 -6.25
CA GLY A 360 -15.73 -23.20 -5.64
C GLY A 360 -16.19 -22.04 -4.74
N GLY A 361 -15.46 -20.93 -4.68
CA GLY A 361 -15.75 -19.81 -3.79
C GLY A 361 -15.06 -18.51 -4.22
N ASN A 362 -14.80 -17.65 -3.24
CA ASN A 362 -14.11 -16.39 -3.50
C ASN A 362 -12.59 -16.60 -3.55
N PRO A 363 -11.89 -16.07 -4.56
CA PRO A 363 -10.43 -16.07 -4.58
C PRO A 363 -9.87 -15.46 -3.30
N GLN A 364 -8.79 -16.02 -2.78
CA GLN A 364 -8.10 -15.57 -1.59
C GLN A 364 -6.72 -15.04 -1.91
N LEU A 365 -6.28 -14.09 -1.07
CA LEU A 365 -4.91 -13.62 -1.00
C LEU A 365 -4.29 -14.12 0.30
N GLY A 366 -3.05 -14.58 0.21
CA GLY A 366 -2.22 -14.94 1.34
C GLY A 366 -1.26 -13.80 1.67
N TRP A 367 -1.25 -13.32 2.91
CA TRP A 367 -0.30 -12.30 3.36
C TRP A 367 0.27 -12.58 4.75
N PHE A 368 1.37 -11.89 5.07
CA PHE A 368 1.83 -11.74 6.43
C PHE A 368 1.31 -10.45 7.05
N GLU A 369 0.69 -10.59 8.22
CA GLU A 369 0.10 -9.52 9.02
C GLU A 369 1.09 -9.14 10.13
N PRO A 370 1.73 -7.96 10.10
CA PRO A 370 2.55 -7.47 11.20
C PRO A 370 1.74 -6.80 12.31
N TRP A 371 0.50 -6.36 12.09
CA TRP A 371 -0.34 -5.74 13.11
C TRP A 371 -0.83 -6.76 14.14
N ASP A 372 -0.61 -6.52 15.43
CA ASP A 372 -1.10 -7.35 16.52
C ASP A 372 -1.60 -6.44 17.64
N GLN A 373 -2.90 -6.18 17.68
CA GLN A 373 -3.49 -5.28 18.68
C GLN A 373 -3.19 -5.75 20.11
N SER A 374 -3.22 -7.07 20.35
CA SER A 374 -2.89 -7.70 21.63
C SER A 374 -1.51 -7.36 22.19
N ARG A 375 -0.61 -6.88 21.31
CA ARG A 375 0.74 -6.46 21.70
C ARG A 375 0.77 -5.07 22.32
N PHE A 376 -0.18 -4.22 21.97
CA PHE A 376 -0.27 -2.84 22.43
C PHE A 376 -1.38 -2.65 23.47
N ASP A 377 -2.42 -3.47 23.38
CA ASP A 377 -3.47 -3.63 24.39
C ASP A 377 -3.68 -5.12 24.68
N PRO A 378 -3.24 -5.65 25.83
CA PRO A 378 -3.38 -7.07 26.16
C PRO A 378 -4.81 -7.60 26.28
N SER A 379 -5.83 -6.72 26.31
CA SER A 379 -7.24 -7.14 26.29
C SER A 379 -7.72 -7.59 24.91
N GLU A 380 -6.97 -7.22 23.87
CA GLU A 380 -7.29 -7.50 22.48
C GLU A 380 -6.95 -8.94 22.06
N PRO A 381 -7.70 -9.52 21.10
CA PRO A 381 -7.41 -10.86 20.61
C PRO A 381 -6.08 -10.91 19.85
N ARG A 382 -5.37 -12.02 19.99
CA ARG A 382 -4.16 -12.29 19.20
C ARG A 382 -4.53 -12.50 17.74
N ILE A 383 -3.91 -11.73 16.86
CA ILE A 383 -4.10 -11.87 15.41
C ILE A 383 -3.08 -12.88 14.86
N GLY A 384 -3.53 -13.80 14.00
CA GLY A 384 -2.63 -14.72 13.29
C GLY A 384 -1.65 -13.97 12.37
N ARG A 385 -0.38 -14.36 12.34
CA ARG A 385 0.63 -13.69 11.48
C ARG A 385 0.49 -14.05 10.01
N VAL A 386 -0.15 -15.17 9.72
CA VAL A 386 -0.47 -15.65 8.39
C VAL A 386 -1.95 -15.52 8.16
N GLN A 387 -2.33 -14.80 7.11
CA GLN A 387 -3.72 -14.64 6.72
C GLN A 387 -3.94 -15.24 5.34
N TRP A 388 -5.11 -15.85 5.16
CA TRP A 388 -5.68 -16.28 3.88
C TRP A 388 -7.13 -15.81 3.87
N ARG A 389 -7.44 -14.78 3.10
CA ARG A 389 -8.78 -14.14 3.10
C ARG A 389 -9.19 -13.73 1.70
N ASN A 390 -10.47 -13.42 1.56
CA ASN A 390 -11.08 -12.91 0.33
C ASN A 390 -10.22 -11.79 -0.32
N ALA A 391 -9.71 -12.06 -1.51
CA ALA A 391 -8.83 -11.17 -2.24
C ALA A 391 -9.52 -9.90 -2.72
N TYR A 392 -10.83 -9.96 -3.00
CA TYR A 392 -11.61 -8.78 -3.38
C TYR A 392 -11.68 -7.77 -2.22
N ARG A 393 -11.82 -8.24 -0.97
CA ARG A 393 -11.74 -7.36 0.20
C ARG A 393 -10.36 -6.72 0.35
N SER A 394 -9.28 -7.47 0.14
CA SER A 394 -7.92 -6.91 0.14
C SER A 394 -7.72 -5.86 -0.95
N TYR A 395 -8.24 -6.12 -2.16
CA TYR A 395 -8.23 -5.17 -3.27
C TYR A 395 -8.96 -3.87 -2.91
N ARG A 396 -10.16 -3.98 -2.34
CA ARG A 396 -10.92 -2.82 -1.86
C ARG A 396 -10.19 -2.05 -0.75
N ALA A 397 -9.55 -2.76 0.18
CA ALA A 397 -8.75 -2.11 1.23
C ALA A 397 -7.55 -1.32 0.68
N ASN A 398 -6.87 -1.82 -0.36
CA ASN A 398 -5.84 -1.05 -1.06
C ASN A 398 -6.40 0.15 -1.82
N LEU A 399 -7.61 0.04 -2.40
CA LEU A 399 -8.28 1.15 -3.07
C LEU A 399 -8.84 2.20 -2.10
N ASP A 400 -9.15 1.83 -0.86
CA ASP A 400 -9.62 2.80 0.14
C ASP A 400 -8.46 3.54 0.83
N HIS A 401 -7.23 3.02 0.71
CA HIS A 401 -6.03 3.72 1.16
C HIS A 401 -5.72 4.91 0.25
N PHE A 402 -5.57 6.14 0.75
CA PHE A 402 -5.51 7.38 -0.08
C PHE A 402 -4.50 7.40 -1.24
N GLN A 403 -3.46 6.55 -1.23
CA GLN A 403 -2.50 6.45 -2.33
C GLN A 403 -2.91 5.48 -3.44
N HIS A 404 -3.87 4.59 -3.21
CA HIS A 404 -4.34 3.53 -4.12
C HIS A 404 -3.18 2.76 -4.76
N ASN A 405 -2.20 2.27 -4.00
CA ASN A 405 -1.00 1.70 -4.61
C ASN A 405 -0.51 0.38 -4.00
N VAL A 406 0.42 -0.25 -4.72
CA VAL A 406 1.15 -1.46 -4.33
C VAL A 406 2.62 -1.33 -4.74
N GLY A 407 3.50 -2.05 -4.04
CA GLY A 407 4.91 -2.21 -4.44
C GLY A 407 5.16 -3.57 -5.08
N VAL A 408 5.55 -3.59 -6.36
CA VAL A 408 5.76 -4.78 -7.20
C VAL A 408 6.95 -4.64 -8.12
#